data_AF-A0AAJ4A6N7-F1
#
_entry.id   AF-A0AAJ4A6N7-F1
#
_cell.length_a   1.000
_cell.length_b   1.000
_cell.length_c   1.000
_cell.angle_alpha   90.00
_cell.angle_beta   90.00
_cell.angle_gamma   90.00
#
_symmetry.space_group_name_H-M   'P 1'
#
loop_
_entity.id
_entity.type
_entity.pdbx_description
1 polymer ?
#
loop_
_entity_poly.entity_id
_entity_poly.type
_entity_poly.pdbx_seq_one_letter_code
_entity_poly.pdbx_strand_id
1 'polypeptide(L)'
;MADNQTYYVPEQSKWPIVATVGLGVTLYGVASIMVNGKQGESTTGSWIMFMIGALIMAYMLFGWFGAVIRESRAGLYSPQMDRSFRWGMSWFIFSEVMFFAAFFGALFYVRVFVVPWLGGEGDKGSTNMLWEGFQASWPLVNNPDPQAYPGPTEVIGPWGLPLINTILLVTSSFTVTIAHHAMKAGDRAKIKLWLMATIALAVVFMFVQSYEYLHAYRDLDLTLQSGIYGSTFFMLTGFHGAHVFLGTLMLVIMLIRINKGHFTADNHFGFEAAAWYWHFVDVVWLGLFVFVYVI
;
A
#
# COMPACT_ATOMS: atom_id res chain seq x y z
N MET A 1 -0.18 -43.54 -2.82
CA MET A 1 -1.46 -42.82 -2.91
C MET A 1 -1.29 -41.54 -2.11
N ALA A 2 -1.57 -40.37 -2.68
CA ALA A 2 -1.54 -39.14 -1.89
C ALA A 2 -2.72 -39.20 -0.91
N ASP A 3 -2.42 -39.35 0.37
CA ASP A 3 -3.43 -39.39 1.42
C ASP A 3 -3.99 -37.97 1.58
N ASN A 4 -5.24 -37.76 1.17
CA ASN A 4 -5.87 -36.45 1.25
C ASN A 4 -6.18 -36.14 2.71
N GLN A 5 -5.54 -35.12 3.26
CA GLN A 5 -5.77 -34.68 4.63
C GLN A 5 -7.08 -33.90 4.70
N THR A 6 -7.79 -34.00 5.83
CA THR A 6 -9.01 -33.21 6.05
C THR A 6 -8.64 -31.73 6.29
N TYR A 7 -9.36 -30.83 5.63
CA TYR A 7 -9.28 -29.39 5.93
C TYR A 7 -9.99 -29.11 7.25
N TYR A 8 -9.36 -28.32 8.11
CA TYR A 8 -10.04 -27.74 9.25
C TYR A 8 -10.95 -26.60 8.80
N VAL A 9 -12.22 -26.66 9.19
CA VAL A 9 -13.19 -25.60 8.99
C VAL A 9 -13.82 -25.30 10.36
N PRO A 10 -13.76 -24.05 10.86
CA PRO A 10 -14.42 -23.68 12.10
C PRO A 10 -15.93 -23.92 12.01
N GLU A 11 -16.54 -24.50 13.05
CA GLU A 11 -17.99 -24.79 13.05
C GLU A 11 -18.85 -23.52 12.92
N GLN A 12 -18.39 -22.41 13.52
CA GLN A 12 -19.07 -21.11 13.43
C GLN A 12 -18.04 -19.97 13.41
N SER A 13 -18.31 -18.95 12.60
CA SER A 13 -17.54 -17.71 12.59
C SER A 13 -18.45 -16.50 12.38
N LYS A 14 -18.49 -15.60 13.36
CA LYS A 14 -19.23 -14.33 13.29
C LYS A 14 -18.49 -13.24 12.50
N TRP A 15 -17.19 -13.42 12.26
CA TRP A 15 -16.33 -12.39 11.70
C TRP A 15 -16.77 -11.87 10.32
N PRO A 16 -17.27 -12.72 9.38
CA PRO A 16 -17.77 -12.22 8.10
C PRO A 16 -18.92 -11.22 8.24
N ILE A 17 -19.87 -11.48 9.15
CA ILE A 17 -21.02 -10.57 9.39
C ILE A 17 -20.53 -9.24 9.97
N VAL A 18 -19.63 -9.31 10.96
CA VAL A 18 -19.04 -8.10 11.58
C VAL A 18 -18.25 -7.31 10.54
N ALA A 19 -17.53 -7.98 9.62
CA ALA A 19 -16.81 -7.35 8.53
C ALA A 19 -17.75 -6.63 7.56
N THR A 20 -18.86 -7.26 7.16
CA THR A 20 -19.85 -6.63 6.26
C THR A 20 -20.46 -5.37 6.89
N VAL A 21 -20.84 -5.43 8.17
CA VAL A 21 -21.39 -4.26 8.88
C VAL A 21 -20.33 -3.18 9.04
N GLY A 22 -19.12 -3.53 9.49
CA GLY A 22 -18.03 -2.58 9.67
C GLY A 22 -17.65 -1.88 8.36
N LEU A 23 -17.51 -2.63 7.28
CA LEU A 23 -17.18 -2.10 5.96
C LEU A 23 -18.30 -1.21 5.42
N GLY A 24 -19.57 -1.67 5.51
CA GLY A 24 -20.72 -0.90 5.08
C GLY A 24 -20.85 0.45 5.79
N VAL A 25 -20.69 0.46 7.12
CA VAL A 25 -20.73 1.69 7.92
C VAL A 25 -19.54 2.61 7.59
N THR A 26 -18.35 2.04 7.41
CA THR A 26 -17.14 2.81 7.03
C THR A 26 -17.34 3.51 5.68
N LEU A 27 -17.75 2.76 4.65
CA LEU A 27 -17.94 3.27 3.29
C LEU A 27 -19.08 4.29 3.22
N TYR A 28 -20.18 4.04 3.93
CA TYR A 28 -21.27 5.01 4.04
C TYR A 28 -20.79 6.29 4.72
N GLY A 29 -20.03 6.19 5.81
CA GLY A 29 -19.43 7.34 6.49
C GLY A 29 -18.55 8.18 5.56
N VAL A 30 -17.63 7.55 4.81
CA VAL A 30 -16.79 8.26 3.82
C VAL A 30 -17.63 8.93 2.75
N ALA A 31 -18.61 8.22 2.18
CA ALA A 31 -19.50 8.76 1.16
C ALA A 31 -20.25 10.00 1.69
N SER A 32 -20.79 9.92 2.91
CA SER A 32 -21.48 11.04 3.57
C SER A 32 -20.54 12.21 3.88
N ILE A 33 -19.27 11.97 4.23
CA ILE A 33 -18.28 13.06 4.39
C ILE A 33 -18.10 13.81 3.06
N MET A 34 -17.95 13.08 1.96
CA MET A 34 -17.72 13.67 0.64
C MET A 34 -18.95 14.43 0.11
N VAL A 35 -20.15 13.87 0.29
CA VAL A 35 -21.41 14.49 -0.19
C VAL A 35 -21.75 15.72 0.65
N ASN A 36 -21.81 15.58 1.98
CA ASN A 36 -22.19 16.67 2.87
C ASN A 36 -21.14 17.79 2.82
N GLY A 37 -19.85 17.44 2.74
CA GLY A 37 -18.76 18.40 2.61
C GLY A 37 -18.86 19.23 1.33
N LYS A 38 -19.24 18.63 0.19
CA LYS A 38 -19.49 19.37 -1.05
C LYS A 38 -20.72 20.26 -0.99
N GLN A 39 -21.73 19.90 -0.19
CA GLN A 39 -22.95 20.67 0.00
C GLN A 39 -22.82 21.79 1.05
N GLY A 40 -21.67 21.89 1.73
CA GLY A 40 -21.45 22.84 2.82
C GLY A 40 -22.19 22.48 4.12
N GLU A 41 -22.67 21.23 4.23
CA GLU A 41 -23.34 20.73 5.41
C GLU A 41 -22.34 20.28 6.50
N SER A 42 -22.82 20.16 7.74
CA SER A 42 -22.00 19.65 8.84
C SER A 42 -21.59 18.19 8.58
N THR A 43 -20.28 17.94 8.60
CA THR A 43 -19.70 16.60 8.41
C THR A 43 -19.43 15.87 9.73
N THR A 44 -19.70 16.48 10.88
CA THR A 44 -19.42 15.90 12.20
C THR A 44 -20.08 14.53 12.39
N GLY A 45 -21.36 14.42 12.02
CA GLY A 45 -22.09 13.14 12.08
C GLY A 45 -21.48 12.09 11.15
N SER A 46 -21.11 12.48 9.94
CA SER A 46 -20.49 11.61 8.94
C SER A 46 -19.12 11.08 9.38
N TRP A 47 -18.31 11.93 10.03
CA TRP A 47 -17.04 11.54 10.67
C TRP A 47 -17.25 10.55 11.82
N ILE A 48 -18.25 10.77 12.68
CA ILE A 48 -18.58 9.83 13.76
C ILE A 48 -18.97 8.46 13.17
N MET A 49 -19.81 8.44 12.13
CA MET A 49 -20.20 7.19 11.46
C MET A 49 -18.99 6.47 10.88
N PHE A 50 -18.11 7.18 10.18
CA PHE A 50 -16.85 6.63 9.68
C PHE A 50 -16.01 6.01 10.81
N MET A 51 -15.82 6.73 11.92
CA MET A 51 -15.03 6.24 13.05
C MET A 51 -15.64 5.00 13.71
N ILE A 52 -16.98 4.94 13.83
CA ILE A 52 -17.67 3.75 14.31
C ILE A 52 -17.40 2.56 13.39
N GLY A 53 -17.54 2.74 12.08
CA GLY A 53 -17.23 1.70 11.09
C GLY A 53 -15.78 1.23 11.18
N ALA A 54 -14.84 2.17 11.26
CA ALA A 54 -13.40 1.88 11.38
C ALA A 54 -13.07 1.10 12.66
N LEU A 55 -13.69 1.43 13.80
CA LEU A 55 -13.53 0.71 15.05
C LEU A 55 -14.11 -0.71 14.98
N ILE A 56 -15.26 -0.90 14.32
CA ILE A 56 -15.83 -2.24 14.07
C ILE A 56 -14.87 -3.07 13.20
N MET A 57 -14.29 -2.47 12.15
CA MET A 57 -13.30 -3.13 11.30
C MET A 57 -12.03 -3.50 12.08
N ALA A 58 -11.52 -2.59 12.92
CA ALA A 58 -10.36 -2.87 13.77
C ALA A 58 -10.64 -4.02 14.76
N TYR A 59 -11.82 -4.02 15.39
CA TYR A 59 -12.26 -5.11 16.26
C TYR A 59 -12.36 -6.44 15.51
N MET A 60 -12.93 -6.42 14.30
CA MET A 60 -13.06 -7.59 13.44
C MET A 60 -11.69 -8.16 13.06
N LEU A 61 -10.78 -7.32 12.55
CA LEU A 61 -9.44 -7.76 12.14
C LEU A 61 -8.65 -8.33 13.32
N PHE A 62 -8.64 -7.64 14.47
CA PHE A 62 -7.96 -8.13 15.66
C PHE A 62 -8.54 -9.46 16.16
N GLY A 63 -9.87 -9.56 16.20
CA GLY A 63 -10.57 -10.76 16.65
C GLY A 63 -10.39 -11.96 15.71
N TRP A 64 -10.52 -11.74 14.41
CA TRP A 64 -10.38 -12.77 13.38
C TRP A 64 -8.95 -13.28 13.28
N PHE A 65 -7.95 -12.40 13.14
CA PHE A 65 -6.55 -12.84 13.13
C PHE A 65 -6.14 -13.47 14.47
N GLY A 66 -6.70 -13.00 15.59
CA GLY A 66 -6.53 -13.65 16.89
C GLY A 66 -7.06 -15.09 16.90
N ALA A 67 -8.20 -15.36 16.26
CA ALA A 67 -8.74 -16.72 16.09
C ALA A 67 -7.82 -17.58 15.23
N VAL A 68 -7.41 -17.08 14.07
CA VAL A 68 -6.47 -17.79 13.17
C VAL A 68 -5.16 -18.15 13.88
N ILE A 69 -4.63 -17.25 14.73
CA ILE A 69 -3.43 -17.53 15.53
C ILE A 69 -3.69 -18.63 16.57
N ARG A 70 -4.83 -18.60 17.27
CA ARG A 70 -5.18 -19.63 18.26
C ARG A 70 -5.36 -21.00 17.62
N GLU A 71 -6.07 -21.06 16.50
CA GLU A 71 -6.31 -22.29 15.72
C GLU A 71 -4.99 -22.88 15.20
N SER A 72 -4.10 -22.04 14.68
CA SER A 72 -2.74 -22.43 14.29
C SER A 72 -1.95 -23.01 15.47
N ARG A 73 -1.99 -22.35 16.63
CA ARG A 73 -1.28 -22.79 17.84
C ARG A 73 -1.86 -24.05 18.47
N ALA A 74 -3.13 -24.33 18.24
CA ALA A 74 -3.79 -25.57 18.66
C ALA A 74 -3.45 -26.76 17.74
N GLY A 75 -2.66 -26.55 16.68
CA GLY A 75 -2.25 -27.62 15.77
C GLY A 75 -3.37 -28.10 14.85
N LEU A 76 -4.42 -27.30 14.66
CA LEU A 76 -5.58 -27.66 13.82
C LEU A 76 -5.26 -27.63 12.32
N TYR A 77 -4.09 -27.12 11.95
CA TYR A 77 -3.73 -26.82 10.57
C TYR A 77 -2.85 -27.92 9.99
N SER A 78 -3.38 -28.64 8.99
CA SER A 78 -2.66 -29.70 8.29
C SER A 78 -1.65 -29.11 7.27
N PRO A 79 -0.60 -29.87 6.88
CA PRO A 79 0.30 -29.48 5.80
C PRO A 79 -0.41 -29.10 4.48
N GLN A 80 -1.53 -29.78 4.16
CA GLN A 80 -2.35 -29.41 3.02
C GLN A 80 -2.95 -28.02 3.16
N MET A 81 -3.42 -27.66 4.36
CA MET A 81 -3.97 -26.33 4.64
C MET A 81 -2.90 -25.23 4.68
N ASP A 82 -1.70 -25.52 5.20
CA ASP A 82 -0.57 -24.59 5.13
C ASP A 82 -0.22 -24.24 3.68
N ARG A 83 -0.22 -25.23 2.79
CA ARG A 83 -0.05 -24.99 1.34
C ARG A 83 -1.15 -24.09 0.77
N SER A 84 -2.40 -24.29 1.16
CA SER A 84 -3.50 -23.42 0.75
C SER A 84 -3.34 -21.99 1.27
N PHE A 85 -2.88 -21.78 2.50
CA PHE A 85 -2.59 -20.44 3.00
C PHE A 85 -1.49 -19.74 2.21
N ARG A 86 -0.43 -20.47 1.83
CA ARG A 86 0.64 -19.94 0.97
C ARG A 86 0.11 -19.48 -0.37
N TRP A 87 -0.68 -20.31 -1.05
CA TRP A 87 -1.33 -19.93 -2.30
C TRP A 87 -2.31 -18.76 -2.12
N GLY A 88 -3.08 -18.73 -1.03
CA GLY A 88 -3.95 -17.61 -0.70
C GLY A 88 -3.19 -16.30 -0.58
N MET A 89 -2.04 -16.31 0.10
CA MET A 89 -1.16 -15.14 0.18
C MET A 89 -0.56 -14.77 -1.18
N SER A 90 -0.14 -15.75 -1.98
CA SER A 90 0.38 -15.48 -3.33
C SER A 90 -0.67 -14.84 -4.24
N TRP A 91 -1.91 -15.33 -4.22
CA TRP A 91 -3.01 -14.75 -5.00
C TRP A 91 -3.42 -13.37 -4.50
N PHE A 92 -3.37 -13.15 -3.18
CA PHE A 92 -3.55 -11.82 -2.61
C PHE A 92 -2.47 -10.85 -3.11
N ILE A 93 -1.17 -11.19 -3.01
CA ILE A 93 -0.10 -10.34 -3.54
C ILE A 93 -0.26 -10.11 -5.04
N PHE A 94 -0.64 -11.13 -5.80
CA PHE A 94 -0.90 -10.98 -7.23
C PHE A 94 -2.04 -9.98 -7.50
N SER A 95 -3.14 -10.01 -6.75
CA SER A 95 -4.19 -9.00 -6.91
C SER A 95 -3.71 -7.59 -6.55
N GLU A 96 -2.84 -7.43 -5.55
CA GLU A 96 -2.25 -6.13 -5.22
C GLU A 96 -1.32 -5.62 -6.35
N VAL A 97 -0.55 -6.51 -6.98
CA VAL A 97 0.25 -6.18 -8.17
C VAL A 97 -0.66 -5.69 -9.30
N MET A 98 -1.78 -6.37 -9.55
CA MET A 98 -2.74 -5.94 -10.58
C MET A 98 -3.42 -4.61 -10.24
N PHE A 99 -3.68 -4.35 -8.95
CA PHE A 99 -4.16 -3.06 -8.48
C PHE A 99 -3.18 -1.93 -8.81
N PHE A 100 -1.88 -2.08 -8.49
CA PHE A 100 -0.86 -1.10 -8.88
C PHE A 100 -0.67 -1.01 -10.40
N ALA A 101 -0.78 -2.12 -11.13
CA ALA A 101 -0.70 -2.13 -12.58
C ALA A 101 -1.75 -1.23 -13.23
N ALA A 102 -2.94 -1.07 -12.62
CA ALA A 102 -3.94 -0.13 -13.11
C ALA A 102 -3.46 1.34 -12.99
N PHE A 103 -2.82 1.72 -11.88
CA PHE A 103 -2.28 3.08 -11.71
C PHE A 103 -1.07 3.33 -12.60
N PHE A 104 -0.13 2.40 -12.70
CA PHE A 104 0.99 2.51 -13.64
C PHE A 104 0.51 2.53 -15.10
N GLY A 105 -0.54 1.76 -15.41
CA GLY A 105 -1.20 1.78 -16.71
C GLY A 105 -1.84 3.12 -17.02
N ALA A 106 -2.48 3.76 -16.03
CA ALA A 106 -3.01 5.12 -16.18
C ALA A 106 -1.89 6.15 -16.42
N LEU A 107 -0.80 6.09 -15.64
CA LEU A 107 0.38 6.94 -15.83
C LEU A 107 0.99 6.76 -17.24
N PHE A 108 1.20 5.51 -17.65
CA PHE A 108 1.70 5.18 -18.98
C PHE A 108 0.78 5.73 -20.07
N TYR A 109 -0.52 5.49 -19.96
CA TYR A 109 -1.50 5.95 -20.94
C TYR A 109 -1.52 7.47 -21.08
N VAL A 110 -1.48 8.19 -19.94
CA VAL A 110 -1.44 9.65 -19.94
C VAL A 110 -0.17 10.16 -20.61
N ARG A 111 0.98 9.63 -20.20
CA ARG A 111 2.28 10.13 -20.65
C ARG A 111 2.60 9.81 -22.11
N VAL A 112 2.25 8.61 -22.56
CA VAL A 112 2.62 8.11 -23.90
C VAL A 112 1.60 8.47 -24.96
N PHE A 113 0.32 8.64 -24.59
CA PHE A 113 -0.74 8.92 -25.55
C PHE A 113 -1.41 10.26 -25.30
N VAL A 114 -1.97 10.50 -24.11
CA VAL A 114 -2.81 11.69 -23.88
C VAL A 114 -2.03 12.99 -24.03
N VAL A 115 -0.86 13.12 -23.39
CA VAL A 115 -0.06 14.35 -23.44
C VAL A 115 0.43 14.66 -24.86
N PRO A 116 1.01 13.71 -25.62
CA PRO A 116 1.36 13.93 -27.02
C PRO A 116 0.16 14.31 -27.91
N TRP A 117 -0.99 13.67 -27.73
CA TRP A 117 -2.20 14.02 -28.49
C TRP A 117 -2.65 15.46 -28.24
N LEU A 118 -2.62 15.90 -26.98
CA LEU A 118 -2.92 17.30 -26.63
C LEU A 118 -1.90 18.26 -27.22
N GLY A 119 -0.65 17.83 -27.40
CA GLY A 119 0.42 18.59 -28.07
C GLY A 119 0.36 18.59 -29.60
N GLY A 120 -0.59 17.89 -30.21
CA GLY A 120 -0.77 17.86 -31.67
C GLY A 120 -0.18 16.65 -32.37
N GLU A 121 0.40 15.71 -31.63
CA GLU A 121 1.05 14.53 -32.21
C GLU A 121 0.09 13.31 -32.30
N GLY A 122 0.34 12.41 -33.24
CA GLY A 122 -0.33 11.10 -33.34
C GLY A 122 -1.80 11.14 -33.76
N ASP A 123 -2.47 9.99 -33.61
CA ASP A 123 -3.81 9.73 -34.17
C ASP A 123 -4.92 10.67 -33.65
N LYS A 124 -4.72 11.26 -32.47
CA LYS A 124 -5.65 12.25 -31.88
C LYS A 124 -5.03 13.63 -31.72
N GLY A 125 -4.01 13.96 -32.53
CA GLY A 125 -3.36 15.27 -32.54
C GLY A 125 -4.32 16.42 -32.85
N SER A 126 -5.43 16.18 -33.55
CA SER A 126 -6.46 17.19 -33.79
C SER A 126 -7.07 17.77 -32.49
N THR A 127 -6.91 17.10 -31.34
CA THR A 127 -7.35 17.63 -30.03
C THR A 127 -6.56 18.87 -29.60
N ASN A 128 -5.39 19.14 -30.17
CA ASN A 128 -4.64 20.37 -29.94
C ASN A 128 -5.41 21.63 -30.36
N MET A 129 -6.38 21.52 -31.28
CA MET A 129 -7.26 22.64 -31.66
C MET A 129 -8.10 23.16 -30.48
N LEU A 130 -8.27 22.37 -29.42
CA LEU A 130 -8.96 22.79 -28.19
C LEU A 130 -8.02 23.51 -27.21
N TRP A 131 -6.71 23.35 -27.37
CA TRP A 131 -5.67 23.79 -26.44
C TRP A 131 -4.51 24.42 -27.22
N GLU A 132 -4.81 25.41 -28.05
CA GLU A 132 -3.82 26.06 -28.90
C GLU A 132 -2.66 26.64 -28.08
N GLY A 133 -1.42 26.32 -28.47
CA GLY A 133 -0.22 26.74 -27.76
C GLY A 133 0.20 25.83 -26.60
N PHE A 134 -0.55 24.77 -26.29
CA PHE A 134 -0.10 23.74 -25.35
C PHE A 134 1.15 23.02 -25.88
N GLN A 135 2.17 22.91 -25.04
CA GLN A 135 3.40 22.16 -25.34
C GLN A 135 3.43 20.88 -24.53
N ALA A 136 3.48 19.74 -25.23
CA ALA A 136 3.58 18.44 -24.60
C ALA A 136 4.92 18.31 -23.84
N SER A 137 4.83 18.09 -22.54
CA SER A 137 5.96 17.79 -21.68
C SER A 137 5.53 16.91 -20.50
N TRP A 138 6.49 16.19 -19.93
CA TRP A 138 6.29 15.43 -18.70
C TRP A 138 7.51 15.59 -17.80
N PRO A 139 7.35 15.86 -16.49
CA PRO A 139 6.10 16.14 -15.78
C PRO A 139 5.30 17.35 -16.29
N LEU A 140 3.98 17.34 -16.08
CA LEU A 140 3.10 18.39 -16.58
C LEU A 140 3.03 19.56 -15.59
N VAL A 141 3.91 20.54 -15.80
CA VAL A 141 3.97 21.79 -15.01
C VAL A 141 2.98 22.84 -15.52
N ASN A 142 2.72 22.84 -16.84
CA ASN A 142 1.71 23.71 -17.45
C ASN A 142 0.56 22.85 -17.98
N ASN A 143 -0.56 22.83 -17.25
CA ASN A 143 -1.75 22.11 -17.68
C ASN A 143 -2.44 22.81 -18.87
N PRO A 144 -3.24 22.11 -19.70
CA PRO A 144 -4.01 22.73 -20.79
C PRO A 144 -4.97 23.83 -20.33
N ASP A 145 -5.56 23.67 -19.14
CA ASP A 145 -6.37 24.70 -18.46
C ASP A 145 -5.75 25.02 -17.09
N PRO A 146 -4.82 25.98 -17.01
CA PRO A 146 -4.18 26.37 -15.75
C PRO A 146 -5.13 27.05 -14.75
N GLN A 147 -6.27 27.58 -15.21
CA GLN A 147 -7.22 28.25 -14.30
C GLN A 147 -8.04 27.24 -13.52
N ALA A 148 -8.50 26.17 -14.18
CA ALA A 148 -9.21 25.09 -13.53
C ALA A 148 -8.25 24.13 -12.78
N TYR A 149 -7.07 23.90 -13.35
CA TYR A 149 -6.08 22.95 -12.83
C TYR A 149 -4.70 23.61 -12.78
N PRO A 150 -4.36 24.33 -11.68
CA PRO A 150 -3.04 24.92 -11.54
C PRO A 150 -1.97 23.83 -11.56
N GLY A 151 -0.87 24.05 -12.27
CA GLY A 151 0.27 23.13 -12.21
C GLY A 151 1.13 23.36 -10.96
N PRO A 152 2.02 22.42 -10.63
CA PRO A 152 3.02 22.66 -9.58
C PRO A 152 4.02 23.72 -10.03
N THR A 153 4.68 24.37 -9.07
CA THR A 153 5.77 25.32 -9.34
C THR A 153 7.04 24.58 -9.78
N GLU A 154 7.37 23.48 -9.11
CA GLU A 154 8.46 22.57 -9.50
C GLU A 154 8.10 21.12 -9.15
N VAL A 155 8.94 20.18 -9.59
CA VAL A 155 8.77 18.75 -9.32
C VAL A 155 9.84 18.23 -8.37
N ILE A 156 9.49 17.19 -7.62
CA ILE A 156 10.42 16.55 -6.68
C ILE A 156 11.52 15.83 -7.48
N GLY A 157 12.76 16.23 -7.28
CA GLY A 157 13.92 15.59 -7.90
C GLY A 157 14.19 14.18 -7.33
N PRO A 158 14.55 13.20 -8.18
CA PRO A 158 14.74 11.80 -7.76
C PRO A 158 15.92 11.59 -6.80
N TRP A 159 16.96 12.41 -6.90
CA TRP A 159 18.25 12.18 -6.23
C TRP A 159 18.31 12.69 -4.78
N GLY A 160 17.22 13.29 -4.28
CA GLY A 160 17.09 13.75 -2.90
C GLY A 160 16.36 12.75 -2.01
N LEU A 161 15.21 13.16 -1.47
CA LEU A 161 14.38 12.33 -0.59
C LEU A 161 13.95 10.99 -1.22
N PRO A 162 13.58 10.90 -2.51
CA PRO A 162 13.16 9.64 -3.11
C PRO A 162 14.29 8.60 -3.13
N LEU A 163 15.53 9.01 -3.39
CA LEU A 163 16.71 8.13 -3.35
C LEU A 163 16.97 7.65 -1.91
N ILE A 164 16.87 8.52 -0.91
CA ILE A 164 17.01 8.14 0.51
C ILE A 164 15.96 7.08 0.86
N ASN A 165 14.70 7.29 0.49
CA ASN A 165 13.62 6.33 0.70
C ASN A 165 13.85 5.00 -0.01
N THR A 166 14.44 5.03 -1.21
CA THR A 166 14.86 3.83 -1.93
C THR A 166 15.92 3.05 -1.16
N ILE A 167 16.94 3.72 -0.64
CA ILE A 167 17.97 3.08 0.17
C ILE A 167 17.36 2.49 1.45
N LEU A 168 16.45 3.20 2.11
CA LEU A 168 15.78 2.73 3.32
C LEU A 168 14.99 1.44 3.09
N LEU A 169 14.14 1.39 2.05
CA LEU A 169 13.32 0.21 1.77
C LEU A 169 14.15 -0.97 1.28
N VAL A 170 15.07 -0.77 0.35
CA VAL A 170 15.95 -1.84 -0.13
C VAL A 170 16.78 -2.41 1.03
N THR A 171 17.33 -1.56 1.90
CA THR A 171 18.05 -2.01 3.10
C THR A 171 17.12 -2.80 4.02
N SER A 172 15.87 -2.35 4.22
CA SER A 172 14.89 -3.05 5.07
C SER A 172 14.51 -4.44 4.52
N SER A 173 14.53 -4.62 3.19
CA SER A 173 14.36 -5.91 2.53
C SER A 173 15.50 -6.87 2.82
N PHE A 174 16.75 -6.38 2.82
CA PHE A 174 17.88 -7.20 3.25
C PHE A 174 17.76 -7.58 4.72
N THR A 175 17.41 -6.65 5.62
CA THR A 175 17.30 -6.95 7.04
C THR A 175 16.18 -7.96 7.34
N VAL A 176 15.02 -7.88 6.68
CA VAL A 176 13.95 -8.87 6.88
C VAL A 176 14.34 -10.25 6.33
N THR A 177 15.11 -10.28 5.24
CA THR A 177 15.66 -11.52 4.68
C THR A 177 16.63 -12.18 5.66
N ILE A 178 17.51 -11.41 6.32
CA ILE A 178 18.41 -11.92 7.35
C ILE A 178 17.61 -12.44 8.54
N ALA A 179 16.55 -11.73 8.97
CA ALA A 179 15.66 -12.18 10.03
C ALA A 179 14.97 -13.51 9.67
N HIS A 180 14.59 -13.70 8.40
CA HIS A 180 14.00 -14.94 7.92
C HIS A 180 15.00 -16.11 7.95
N HIS A 181 16.24 -15.91 7.50
CA HIS A 181 17.27 -16.94 7.59
C HIS A 181 17.56 -17.31 9.06
N ALA A 182 17.58 -16.32 9.96
CA ALA A 182 17.72 -16.56 11.38
C ALA A 182 16.52 -17.36 11.97
N MET A 183 15.30 -17.17 11.42
CA MET A 183 14.11 -17.97 11.80
C MET A 183 14.32 -19.44 11.49
N LYS A 184 14.78 -19.75 10.28
CA LYS A 184 15.07 -21.13 9.85
C LYS A 184 16.22 -21.75 10.65
N ALA A 185 17.20 -20.95 11.07
CA ALA A 185 18.30 -21.39 11.93
C ALA A 185 17.91 -21.49 13.43
N GLY A 186 16.71 -21.04 13.82
CA GLY A 186 16.26 -21.03 15.22
C GLY A 186 16.92 -19.97 16.11
N ASP A 187 17.69 -19.03 15.54
CA ASP A 187 18.40 -17.99 16.30
C ASP A 187 17.47 -16.83 16.68
N ARG A 188 16.79 -16.97 17.82
CA ARG A 188 15.81 -15.99 18.31
C ARG A 188 16.37 -14.59 18.56
N ALA A 189 17.64 -14.47 18.93
CA ALA A 189 18.24 -13.16 19.17
C ALA A 189 18.40 -12.40 17.85
N LYS A 190 18.95 -13.07 16.82
CA LYS A 190 19.11 -12.48 15.48
C LYS A 190 17.79 -12.14 14.83
N ILE A 191 16.77 -13.02 14.91
CA ILE A 191 15.44 -12.73 14.35
C ILE A 191 14.91 -11.40 14.89
N LYS A 192 14.92 -11.22 16.22
CA LYS A 192 14.40 -10.02 16.87
C LYS A 192 15.20 -8.78 16.47
N LEU A 193 16.53 -8.86 16.50
CA LEU A 193 17.40 -7.75 16.15
C LEU A 193 17.14 -7.24 14.72
N TRP A 194 17.18 -8.14 13.75
CA TRP A 194 17.04 -7.77 12.34
C TRP A 194 15.62 -7.37 11.97
N LEU A 195 14.60 -7.98 12.57
CA LEU A 195 13.21 -7.56 12.38
C LEU A 195 12.94 -6.17 12.98
N MET A 196 13.52 -5.85 14.16
CA MET A 196 13.45 -4.50 14.71
C MET A 196 14.13 -3.47 13.81
N ALA A 197 15.27 -3.82 13.21
CA ALA A 197 15.94 -2.97 12.23
C ALA A 197 15.05 -2.71 11.00
N THR A 198 14.38 -3.74 10.45
CA THR A 198 13.41 -3.56 9.36
C THR A 198 12.29 -2.59 9.75
N ILE A 199 11.69 -2.77 10.93
CA ILE A 199 10.59 -1.91 11.40
C ILE A 199 11.07 -0.46 11.61
N ALA A 200 12.28 -0.27 12.15
CA ALA A 200 12.85 1.07 12.33
C ALA A 200 13.05 1.77 10.98
N LEU A 201 13.63 1.09 9.99
CA LEU A 201 13.83 1.62 8.64
C LEU A 201 12.50 1.97 7.96
N ALA A 202 11.49 1.12 8.11
CA ALA A 202 10.13 1.36 7.62
C ALA A 202 9.49 2.61 8.23
N VAL A 203 9.65 2.80 9.54
CA VAL A 203 9.14 3.98 10.25
C VAL A 203 9.85 5.25 9.76
N VAL A 204 11.18 5.20 9.58
CA VAL A 204 11.94 6.33 9.03
C VAL A 204 11.47 6.65 7.61
N PHE A 205 11.27 5.64 6.75
CA PHE A 205 10.70 5.83 5.41
C PHE A 205 9.37 6.59 5.47
N MET A 206 8.44 6.18 6.34
CA MET A 206 7.14 6.85 6.47
C MET A 206 7.25 8.31 6.90
N PHE A 207 8.21 8.64 7.79
CA PHE A 207 8.47 10.03 8.17
C PHE A 207 9.05 10.84 7.01
N VAL A 208 10.02 10.29 6.28
CA VAL A 208 10.62 10.96 5.12
C VAL A 208 9.57 11.18 4.02
N GLN A 209 8.72 10.17 3.74
CA GLN A 209 7.63 10.31 2.78
C GLN A 209 6.59 11.35 3.22
N SER A 210 6.27 11.40 4.51
CA SER A 210 5.35 12.41 5.04
C SER A 210 5.94 13.82 4.92
N TYR A 211 7.25 13.97 5.15
CA TYR A 211 7.96 15.22 4.95
C TYR A 211 7.97 15.64 3.47
N GLU A 212 8.20 14.70 2.55
CA GLU A 212 8.12 14.94 1.11
C GLU A 212 6.74 15.48 0.70
N TYR A 213 5.66 14.90 1.24
CA TYR A 213 4.31 15.39 0.97
C TYR A 213 4.07 16.79 1.53
N LEU A 214 4.57 17.10 2.73
CA LEU A 214 4.46 18.44 3.30
C LEU A 214 5.22 19.47 2.45
N HIS A 215 6.42 19.13 1.99
CA HIS A 215 7.22 19.96 1.09
C HIS A 215 6.51 20.17 -0.27
N ALA A 216 6.00 19.09 -0.86
CA ALA A 216 5.24 19.13 -2.12
C ALA A 216 4.03 20.09 -2.04
N TYR A 217 3.25 19.98 -0.96
CA TYR A 217 2.03 20.79 -0.78
C TYR A 217 2.32 22.25 -0.43
N ARG A 218 3.37 22.54 0.35
CA ARG A 218 3.63 23.89 0.87
C ARG A 218 4.55 24.72 0.00
N ASP A 219 5.56 24.07 -0.57
CA ASP A 219 6.69 24.77 -1.20
C ASP A 219 6.66 24.63 -2.73
N LEU A 220 6.01 23.58 -3.27
CA LEU A 220 5.99 23.28 -4.70
C LEU A 220 4.61 23.42 -5.36
N ASP A 221 3.56 23.76 -4.60
CA ASP A 221 2.16 23.75 -5.06
C ASP A 221 1.73 22.44 -5.75
N LEU A 222 2.42 21.35 -5.44
CA LEU A 222 2.12 20.01 -5.93
C LEU A 222 1.11 19.38 -4.98
N THR A 223 -0.15 19.38 -5.42
CA THR A 223 -1.30 18.88 -4.67
C THR A 223 -2.08 17.84 -5.49
N LEU A 224 -3.06 17.18 -4.86
CA LEU A 224 -4.02 16.33 -5.58
C LEU A 224 -4.83 17.08 -6.65
N GLN A 225 -4.91 18.41 -6.57
CA GLN A 225 -5.62 19.26 -7.53
C GLN A 225 -4.71 19.81 -8.64
N SER A 226 -3.40 19.51 -8.60
CA SER A 226 -2.43 20.04 -9.56
C SER A 226 -2.44 19.29 -10.90
N GLY A 227 -3.63 19.07 -11.43
CA GLY A 227 -3.89 18.36 -12.68
C GLY A 227 -3.58 16.85 -12.63
N ILE A 228 -3.33 16.28 -13.81
CA ILE A 228 -3.10 14.84 -13.96
C ILE A 228 -1.77 14.38 -13.36
N TYR A 229 -0.75 15.25 -13.34
CA TYR A 229 0.53 14.92 -12.72
C TYR A 229 0.39 14.78 -11.20
N GLY A 230 -0.16 15.79 -10.51
CA GLY A 230 -0.36 15.73 -9.06
C GLY A 230 -1.28 14.59 -8.63
N SER A 231 -2.39 14.37 -9.32
CA SER A 231 -3.30 13.25 -9.02
C SER A 231 -2.64 11.89 -9.22
N THR A 232 -1.92 11.65 -10.33
CA THR A 232 -1.23 10.36 -10.54
C THR A 232 -0.10 10.16 -9.54
N PHE A 233 0.70 11.20 -9.25
CA PHE A 233 1.76 11.18 -8.25
C PHE A 233 1.22 10.72 -6.88
N PHE A 234 0.29 11.47 -6.29
CA PHE A 234 -0.20 11.17 -4.94
C PHE A 234 -1.03 9.90 -4.85
N MET A 235 -1.73 9.49 -5.91
CA MET A 235 -2.47 8.22 -5.90
C MET A 235 -1.51 7.03 -5.91
N LEU A 236 -0.47 7.06 -6.76
CA LEU A 236 0.55 6.03 -6.83
C LEU A 236 1.37 5.93 -5.54
N THR A 237 1.96 7.03 -5.10
CA THR A 237 2.81 7.05 -3.90
C THR A 237 1.98 6.94 -2.62
N GLY A 238 0.76 7.46 -2.60
CA GLY A 238 -0.15 7.42 -1.45
C GLY A 238 -0.67 6.01 -1.17
N PHE A 239 -1.12 5.29 -2.19
CA PHE A 239 -1.49 3.88 -2.01
C PHE A 239 -0.28 3.05 -1.61
N HIS A 240 0.90 3.28 -2.21
CA HIS A 240 2.10 2.59 -1.76
C HIS A 240 2.42 2.86 -0.28
N GLY A 241 2.37 4.11 0.16
CA GLY A 241 2.54 4.48 1.56
C GLY A 241 1.54 3.77 2.49
N ALA A 242 0.29 3.60 2.08
CA ALA A 242 -0.70 2.81 2.82
C ALA A 242 -0.29 1.32 2.95
N HIS A 243 0.27 0.74 1.88
CA HIS A 243 0.78 -0.65 1.93
C HIS A 243 2.05 -0.76 2.79
N VAL A 244 2.95 0.21 2.77
CA VAL A 244 4.11 0.27 3.67
C VAL A 244 3.66 0.32 5.13
N PHE A 245 2.65 1.14 5.45
CA PHE A 245 2.08 1.20 6.80
C PHE A 245 1.48 -0.14 7.23
N LEU A 246 0.65 -0.77 6.38
CA LEU A 246 0.07 -2.08 6.67
C LEU A 246 1.14 -3.17 6.83
N GLY A 247 2.14 -3.19 5.96
CA GLY A 247 3.27 -4.12 6.04
C GLY A 247 4.05 -3.94 7.34
N THR A 248 4.29 -2.68 7.75
CA THR A 248 4.95 -2.36 9.02
C THR A 248 4.14 -2.89 10.21
N LEU A 249 2.82 -2.71 10.19
CA LEU A 249 1.93 -3.24 11.23
C LEU A 249 1.99 -4.77 11.28
N MET A 250 1.98 -5.46 10.13
CA MET A 250 2.14 -6.91 10.07
C MET A 250 3.48 -7.36 10.68
N LEU A 251 4.59 -6.68 10.34
CA LEU A 251 5.91 -6.98 10.90
C LEU A 251 5.98 -6.74 12.42
N VAL A 252 5.36 -5.68 12.93
CA VAL A 252 5.23 -5.43 14.38
C VAL A 252 4.46 -6.57 15.05
N ILE A 253 3.36 -7.03 14.46
CA ILE A 253 2.60 -8.18 14.98
C ILE A 253 3.48 -9.45 14.95
N MET A 254 4.29 -9.66 13.91
CA MET A 254 5.22 -10.78 13.85
C MET A 254 6.26 -10.70 14.97
N LEU A 255 6.82 -9.52 15.25
CA LEU A 255 7.76 -9.32 16.36
C LEU A 255 7.11 -9.68 17.71
N ILE A 256 5.88 -9.23 17.95
CA ILE A 256 5.11 -9.59 19.15
C ILE A 256 4.93 -11.11 19.26
N ARG A 257 4.58 -11.78 18.15
CA ARG A 257 4.43 -13.24 18.11
C ARG A 257 5.73 -14.00 18.31
N ILE A 258 6.85 -13.48 17.81
CA ILE A 258 8.20 -14.01 18.04
C ILE A 258 8.55 -13.93 19.53
N ASN A 259 8.27 -12.79 20.17
CA ASN A 259 8.50 -12.61 21.60
C ASN A 259 7.67 -13.58 22.46
N LYS A 260 6.46 -13.91 22.01
CA LYS A 260 5.60 -14.93 22.65
C LYS A 260 5.97 -16.38 22.28
N GLY A 261 6.99 -16.60 21.45
CA GLY A 261 7.44 -17.93 21.05
C GLY A 261 6.45 -18.69 20.16
N HIS A 262 5.64 -17.98 19.37
CA HIS A 262 4.61 -18.61 18.53
C HIS A 262 5.14 -19.36 17.31
N PHE A 263 6.41 -19.14 16.94
CA PHE A 263 7.03 -19.68 15.73
C PHE A 263 8.15 -20.68 16.03
N THR A 264 8.31 -21.64 15.11
CA THR A 264 9.43 -22.58 15.08
C THR A 264 10.14 -22.51 13.72
N ALA A 265 11.32 -23.12 13.62
CA ALA A 265 12.09 -23.18 12.38
C ALA A 265 11.30 -23.80 11.21
N ASP A 266 10.36 -24.71 11.49
CA ASP A 266 9.54 -25.37 10.46
C ASP A 266 8.15 -24.75 10.32
N ASN A 267 7.61 -24.13 11.38
CA ASN A 267 6.25 -23.59 11.41
C ASN A 267 6.26 -22.08 11.67
N HIS A 268 6.39 -21.31 10.59
CA HIS A 268 6.47 -19.85 10.64
C HIS A 268 5.81 -19.15 9.44
N PHE A 269 4.79 -19.76 8.82
CA PHE A 269 4.09 -19.20 7.66
C PHE A 269 3.62 -17.75 7.86
N GLY A 270 3.09 -17.39 9.03
CA GLY A 270 2.67 -16.01 9.29
C GLY A 270 3.80 -14.98 9.14
N PHE A 271 5.03 -15.35 9.52
CA PHE A 271 6.21 -14.53 9.30
C PHE A 271 6.62 -14.52 7.82
N GLU A 272 6.58 -15.68 7.15
CA GLU A 272 6.89 -15.78 5.71
C GLU A 272 5.94 -14.93 4.86
N ALA A 273 4.64 -14.98 5.14
CA ALA A 273 3.63 -14.17 4.47
C ALA A 273 3.90 -12.67 4.67
N ALA A 274 4.20 -12.23 5.89
CA ALA A 274 4.55 -10.84 6.16
C ALA A 274 5.85 -10.41 5.44
N ALA A 275 6.85 -11.28 5.36
CA ALA A 275 8.09 -11.03 4.62
C ALA A 275 7.85 -10.96 3.10
N TRP A 276 7.03 -11.86 2.53
CA TRP A 276 6.64 -11.79 1.12
C TRP A 276 5.90 -10.50 0.79
N TYR A 277 4.97 -10.08 1.66
CA TYR A 277 4.28 -8.80 1.52
C TYR A 277 5.27 -7.62 1.58
N TRP A 278 6.23 -7.65 2.51
CA TRP A 278 7.24 -6.60 2.62
C TRP A 278 8.10 -6.46 1.36
N HIS A 279 8.55 -7.59 0.78
CA HIS A 279 9.27 -7.58 -0.49
C HIS A 279 8.42 -7.09 -1.66
N PHE A 280 7.13 -7.44 -1.69
CA PHE A 280 6.20 -6.89 -2.68
C PHE A 280 6.14 -5.36 -2.58
N VAL A 281 6.00 -4.80 -1.38
CA VAL A 281 5.97 -3.36 -1.16
C VAL A 281 7.26 -2.68 -1.63
N ASP A 282 8.42 -3.29 -1.40
CA ASP A 282 9.71 -2.79 -1.88
C ASP A 282 9.79 -2.82 -3.43
N VAL A 283 9.36 -3.89 -4.07
CA VAL A 283 9.33 -3.98 -5.54
C VAL A 283 8.43 -2.91 -6.16
N VAL A 284 7.26 -2.65 -5.57
CA VAL A 284 6.39 -1.55 -6.03
C VAL A 284 7.08 -0.20 -5.87
N TRP A 285 7.81 0.03 -4.77
CA TRP A 285 8.59 1.25 -4.59
C TRP A 285 9.65 1.44 -5.67
N LEU A 286 10.40 0.38 -6.02
CA LEU A 286 11.38 0.46 -7.10
C LEU A 286 10.72 0.85 -8.43
N GLY A 287 9.53 0.31 -8.70
CA GLY A 287 8.71 0.75 -9.82
C GLY A 287 8.35 2.23 -9.75
N LEU A 288 7.90 2.72 -8.59
CA LEU A 288 7.59 4.14 -8.38
C LEU A 288 8.82 5.03 -8.56
N PHE A 289 9.95 4.68 -7.95
CA PHE A 289 11.20 5.41 -8.06
C PHE A 289 11.61 5.59 -9.53
N VAL A 290 11.55 4.52 -10.31
CA VAL A 290 11.85 4.58 -11.74
C VAL A 290 10.79 5.40 -12.49
N PHE A 291 9.53 4.97 -12.48
CA PHE A 291 8.50 5.48 -13.39
C PHE A 291 7.86 6.82 -13.00
N VAL A 292 7.99 7.23 -11.74
CA VAL A 292 7.39 8.48 -11.23
C VAL A 292 8.44 9.54 -10.98
N TYR A 293 9.61 9.18 -10.44
CA TYR A 293 10.63 10.15 -10.05
C TYR A 293 11.77 10.30 -11.07
N VAL A 294 12.22 9.21 -11.71
CA VAL A 294 13.41 9.27 -12.60
C VAL A 294 13.02 9.56 -14.04
N ILE A 295 12.07 8.81 -14.59
CA ILE A 295 11.56 9.05 -15.95
C ILE A 295 10.24 9.78 -15.84
#